data_AF-A0A7C5BMX5-F1
#
_entry.id   AF-A0A7C5BMX5-F1
#
_cell.length_a   1.000
_cell.length_b   1.000
_cell.length_c   1.000
_cell.angle_alpha   90.00
_cell.angle_beta   90.00
_cell.angle_gamma   90.00
#
_symmetry.space_group_name_H-M   'P 1'
#
loop_
_entity.id
_entity.type
_entity.pdbx_description
1 polymer ?
#
loop_
_entity_poly.entity_id
_entity_poly.type
_entity_poly.pdbx_seq_one_letter_code
_entity_poly.pdbx_strand_id
1 'polypeptide(L)' 'LESLFSWVPGIVWLLMKTCIFLLFYLWFRATFPRYRYDQIMRLGWKIFIPVTLVWLVVVATAQVYDIGPWFTEGLS' A
#
# COMPACT_ATOMS: atom_id res chain seq x y z
N LEU A 1 -4.61 -15.62 -16.90
CA LEU A 1 -5.03 -14.27 -16.45
C LEU A 1 -4.79 -13.24 -17.55
N GLU A 2 -3.61 -13.23 -18.18
CA GLU A 2 -3.24 -12.32 -19.29
C GLU A 2 -4.27 -12.23 -20.43
N SER A 3 -4.83 -13.36 -20.89
CA SER A 3 -5.81 -13.37 -21.98
C SER A 3 -7.18 -12.76 -21.63
N LEU A 4 -7.53 -12.71 -20.34
CA LEU A 4 -8.80 -12.14 -19.86
C LEU A 4 -8.72 -10.62 -19.69
N PHE A 5 -7.54 -10.10 -19.36
CA PHE A 5 -7.31 -8.66 -19.19
C PHE A 5 -6.92 -7.95 -20.48
N SER A 6 -6.49 -8.68 -21.52
CA SER A 6 -6.18 -8.13 -22.84
C SER A 6 -7.34 -7.35 -23.48
N TRP A 7 -8.58 -7.64 -23.12
CA TRP A 7 -9.77 -6.98 -23.66
C TRP A 7 -10.21 -5.75 -22.86
N VAL A 8 -9.74 -5.61 -21.62
CA VAL A 8 -10.08 -4.47 -20.76
C VAL A 8 -9.09 -3.34 -21.03
N PRO A 9 -9.53 -2.18 -21.55
CA PRO A 9 -8.65 -1.03 -21.72
C PRO A 9 -8.00 -0.68 -20.38
N GLY A 10 -6.70 -0.35 -20.35
CA GLY A 10 -5.99 -0.03 -19.11
C GLY A 10 -6.68 1.06 -18.27
N ILE A 11 -7.43 1.95 -18.92
CA ILE A 11 -8.26 2.97 -18.27
C ILE A 11 -9.41 2.36 -17.45
N VAL A 12 -10.05 1.29 -17.92
CA VAL A 12 -11.14 0.62 -17.21
C VAL A 12 -10.60 -0.11 -15.97
N TRP A 13 -9.40 -0.69 -16.05
CA TRP A 13 -8.74 -1.30 -14.90
C TRP A 13 -8.38 -0.27 -13.81
N LEU A 14 -7.88 0.90 -14.21
CA LEU A 14 -7.62 2.02 -13.30
C LEU A 14 -8.93 2.50 -12.66
N LEU A 15 -9.97 2.76 -13.45
CA LEU A 15 -11.27 3.22 -12.95
C LEU A 15 -11.90 2.22 -11.99
N MET A 16 -11.80 0.91 -12.28
CA MET A 16 -12.30 -0.12 -11.38
C MET A 16 -11.62 -0.08 -10.01
N LYS A 17 -10.28 0.03 -9.96
CA LYS A 17 -9.54 0.18 -8.70
C LYS A 17 -9.96 1.45 -7.96
N THR A 18 -10.06 2.57 -8.66
CA THR A 18 -10.47 3.85 -8.07
C THR A 18 -11.88 3.78 -7.47
N CYS A 19 -12.84 3.20 -8.19
CA CYS A 19 -14.21 2.98 -7.67
C CYS A 19 -14.20 2.11 -6.41
N ILE A 20 -13.41 1.04 -6.38
CA ILE A 20 -13.28 0.18 -5.19
C ILE A 20 -12.71 0.97 -4.00
N PHE A 21 -11.65 1.77 -4.19
CA PHE A 21 -11.09 2.60 -3.11
C PHE A 21 -12.06 3.69 -2.63
N LEU A 22 -12.82 4.30 -3.53
CA LEU A 22 -13.86 5.28 -3.17
C LEU A 22 -14.99 4.65 -2.35
N LEU A 23 -15.43 3.45 -2.72
CA LEU A 23 -16.43 2.70 -1.95
C LEU A 23 -15.90 2.34 -0.56
N PHE A 24 -14.64 1.88 -0.46
CA PHE A 24 -14.01 1.66 0.84
C PHE A 24 -13.98 2.95 1.65
N TYR A 25 -13.51 4.08 1.08
CA TYR A 25 -13.49 5.35 1.81
C TYR A 25 -14.86 5.78 2.33
N LEU A 26 -15.91 5.63 1.50
CA LEU A 26 -17.28 5.93 1.91
C LEU A 26 -17.76 5.00 3.03
N TRP A 27 -17.43 3.70 2.95
CA TRP A 27 -17.74 2.71 3.98
C TRP A 27 -16.99 3.00 5.30
N PHE A 28 -15.69 3.27 5.24
CA PHE A 28 -14.88 3.67 6.40
C PHE A 28 -15.46 4.92 7.07
N ARG A 29 -15.90 5.93 6.29
CA ARG A 29 -16.57 7.11 6.84
C ARG A 29 -17.88 6.76 7.55
N ALA A 30 -18.65 5.81 7.02
CA ALA A 30 -19.95 5.41 7.57
C ALA A 30 -19.83 4.51 8.81
N THR A 31 -18.80 3.68 8.89
CA THR A 31 -18.64 2.66 9.95
C THR A 31 -17.89 3.17 11.19
N PHE A 32 -16.95 4.11 11.05
CA PHE A 32 -16.14 4.54 12.19
C PHE A 32 -16.78 5.70 12.97
N PRO A 33 -17.11 5.51 14.26
CA PRO A 33 -17.51 6.59 15.15
C PRO A 33 -16.29 7.50 15.43
N ARG A 34 -16.53 8.82 15.45
CA ARG A 34 -15.51 9.89 15.48
C ARG A 34 -14.35 9.56 16.44
N TYR A 35 -13.15 9.43 15.88
CA TYR A 35 -11.94 9.15 16.64
C TYR A 35 -11.25 10.45 17.07
N ARG A 36 -10.68 10.50 18.28
CA ARG A 36 -10.09 11.74 18.84
C ARG A 36 -8.74 12.03 18.20
N TYR A 37 -8.45 13.31 17.95
CA TYR A 37 -7.20 13.74 17.31
C TYR A 37 -5.95 13.27 18.06
N ASP A 38 -6.00 13.30 19.40
CA ASP A 38 -4.88 12.83 20.25
C ASP A 38 -4.56 11.34 20.07
N GLN A 39 -5.58 10.54 19.76
CA GLN A 39 -5.39 9.11 19.58
C GLN A 39 -4.76 8.84 18.21
N ILE A 40 -5.17 9.56 17.15
CA ILE A 40 -4.52 9.48 15.82
C ILE A 40 -3.08 9.98 15.91
N MET A 41 -2.85 11.08 16.63
CA MET A 41 -1.51 11.63 16.82
C MET A 41 -0.60 10.63 17.52
N ARG A 42 -1.10 9.94 18.55
CA ARG A 42 -0.34 8.91 19.26
C ARG A 42 -0.07 7.68 18.37
N LEU A 43 -1.03 7.28 17.55
CA LEU A 43 -0.87 6.18 16.58
C LEU A 43 0.17 6.53 15.50
N GLY A 44 0.08 7.72 14.91
CA GLY A 44 1.04 8.26 13.95
C GLY A 44 2.46 8.27 14.50
N TRP A 45 2.64 8.92 15.65
CA TRP A 45 3.97 9.14 16.22
C TRP A 45 4.58 7.91 16.87
N LYS A 46 3.78 7.03 17.50
CA LYS A 46 4.33 5.87 18.22
C LYS A 46 4.36 4.59 17.41
N ILE A 47 3.54 4.47 16.37
CA ILE A 47 3.39 3.20 15.64
C ILE A 47 3.78 3.37 14.17
N PHE A 48 3.23 4.35 13.46
CA PHE A 48 3.53 4.49 12.03
C PHE A 48 4.98 4.86 11.74
N ILE A 49 5.53 5.87 12.43
CA ILE A 49 6.92 6.31 12.23
C ILE A 49 7.96 5.21 12.49
N PRO A 50 7.95 4.50 13.63
CA PRO A 50 8.93 3.45 13.85
C PRO A 50 8.72 2.25 12.92
N VAL A 51 7.49 1.92 12.55
CA VAL A 51 7.21 0.82 11.60
C VAL A 51 7.75 1.13 10.21
N THR A 52 7.55 2.34 9.69
CA THR A 52 8.10 2.70 8.37
C THR A 52 9.61 2.78 8.38
N LEU A 53 10.22 3.20 9.49
CA LEU A 53 11.68 3.20 9.66
C LEU A 53 12.27 1.77 9.66
N VAL A 54 11.66 0.86 10.42
CA VAL A 54 12.06 -0.56 10.43
C VAL A 54 11.88 -1.18 9.05
N TRP A 55 10.76 -0.91 8.38
CA TRP A 55 10.53 -1.42 7.04
C TRP A 55 11.55 -0.91 6.03
N LEU A 56 11.97 0.37 6.13
CA LEU A 56 13.02 0.93 5.30
C LEU A 56 14.34 0.17 5.50
N VAL A 57 14.74 -0.09 6.75
CA VAL A 57 15.95 -0.88 7.04
C VAL A 57 15.82 -2.31 6.49
N VAL A 58 14.66 -2.94 6.62
CA VAL A 58 14.39 -4.29 6.09
C VAL A 58 14.53 -4.30 4.56
N VAL A 59 13.92 -3.34 3.87
CA VAL A 59 14.01 -3.22 2.40
C VAL A 59 15.44 -2.93 1.95
N ALA A 60 16.14 -2.00 2.62
CA ALA A 60 17.53 -1.68 2.30
C ALA A 60 18.46 -2.89 2.49
N THR A 61 18.25 -3.64 3.58
CA THR A 61 18.99 -4.88 3.85
C THR A 61 18.66 -5.95 2.81
N ALA A 62 17.38 -6.10 2.46
CA ALA A 62 16.94 -7.05 1.45
C ALA A 62 17.49 -6.75 0.04
N GLN A 63 17.62 -5.46 -0.31
CA GLN A 63 18.25 -5.03 -1.55
C GLN A 63 19.76 -5.30 -1.56
N VAL A 64 20.47 -5.08 -0.45
CA VAL A 64 21.92 -5.34 -0.36
C VAL A 64 22.25 -6.83 -0.48
N TYR A 65 21.39 -7.71 0.04
CA TYR A 65 21.57 -9.16 -0.06
C TYR A 65 20.93 -9.79 -1.30
N ASP A 66 20.35 -8.99 -2.21
CA ASP A 66 19.59 -9.45 -3.39
C ASP A 66 18.52 -10.51 -3.05
N ILE A 67 17.98 -10.48 -1.83
CA ILE A 67 17.01 -11.47 -1.36
C ILE A 67 15.60 -11.10 -1.80
N GLY A 68 15.19 -11.65 -2.95
CA GLY A 68 13.79 -11.66 -3.38
C GLY A 68 13.62 -11.43 -4.88
N PRO A 69 12.50 -11.91 -5.47
CA PRO A 69 12.25 -11.87 -6.92
C PRO A 69 12.06 -10.45 -7.50
N TRP A 70 12.21 -9.42 -6.69
CA TRP A 70 11.97 -8.00 -7.02
C TRP A 70 13.21 -7.11 -6.80
N PHE A 71 14.30 -7.62 -6.22
CA PHE A 71 15.55 -6.85 -5.99
C PHE A 71 16.73 -7.32 -6.85
N THR A 72 16.61 -8.45 -7.57
CA THR A 72 17.66 -9.08 -8.39
C THR A 72 17.89 -8.39 -9.75
N GLU A 73 18.06 -7.07 -9.77
CA GLU A 73 18.31 -6.32 -11.02
C GLU A 73 19.79 -5.91 -11.21
N GLY A 74 20.71 -6.51 -10.45
CA GLY A 74 22.13 -6.16 -10.45
C GLY A 74 23.02 -6.83 -11.50
N LEU A 75 22.51 -7.72 -12.36
CA LEU A 75 23.29 -8.39 -13.42
C LEU A 75 22.43 -8.66 -14.69
N SER A 76 22.03 -7.60 -15.40
CA SER A 76 21.72 -7.63 -16.85
C SER A 76 21.99 -6.28 -17.50
#